data_AF-A0A1G2KND2-F1
#
_entry.id   AF-A0A1G2KND2-F1
#
_cell.length_a   1.000
_cell.length_b   1.000
_cell.length_c   1.000
_cell.angle_alpha   90.00
_cell.angle_beta   90.00
_cell.angle_gamma   90.00
#
_symmetry.space_group_name_H-M   'P 1'
#
loop_
_entity.id
_entity.type
_entity.pdbx_description
1 polymer ?
#
loop_
_entity_poly.entity_id
_entity_poly.type
_entity_poly.pdbx_seq_one_letter_code
_entity_poly.pdbx_strand_id
1 'polypeptide(L)'
;MNKIVVFLSAVFFFAAFVANAGDFVNPAVPDFLGTVIVEIDHKPTAVGSGFLIAAESGMEFITAYHVIEMDDEDIIASSLKIFTKNMVVSIPRLSARKNPESDLAHIPISGKKGATAAHITTPQVGETLTIFGTGQTEASKFRGIAQSYYGHKPVWELWQYGVPVRVVATNVAGCEIIIDLCKDQLRSIFHSGVQEFRYTKVKSLTQEMPHGFSGGPAVNQNGEVVGIYIGGFTYTNTDILVPVSRGGQ
;
A
#
# COMPACT_ATOMS: atom_id res chain seq x y z
N MET A 1 -31.77 23.58 42.17
CA MET A 1 -31.72 23.64 40.69
C MET A 1 -30.32 23.55 40.08
N ASN A 2 -29.22 23.86 40.78
CA ASN A 2 -27.87 23.86 40.19
C ASN A 2 -27.21 22.49 39.94
N LYS A 3 -27.66 21.40 40.56
CA LYS A 3 -26.99 20.09 40.42
C LYS A 3 -27.36 19.30 39.15
N ILE A 4 -28.57 19.52 38.62
CA ILE A 4 -29.06 18.80 37.43
C ILE A 4 -28.43 19.36 36.14
N VAL A 5 -28.21 20.68 36.08
CA VAL A 5 -27.59 21.35 34.92
C VAL A 5 -26.12 20.92 34.76
N VAL A 6 -25.37 20.77 35.86
CA VAL A 6 -23.97 20.32 35.84
C VAL A 6 -23.85 18.87 35.36
N PHE A 7 -24.80 18.01 35.73
CA PHE A 7 -24.81 16.60 35.31
C PHE A 7 -25.13 16.46 33.81
N LEU A 8 -26.10 17.24 33.29
CA LEU A 8 -26.42 17.27 31.86
C LEU A 8 -25.27 17.82 31.00
N SER A 9 -24.55 18.85 31.47
CA SER A 9 -23.36 19.35 30.76
C SER A 9 -22.21 18.35 30.75
N ALA A 10 -22.02 17.58 31.83
CA ALA A 10 -20.97 16.55 31.90
C ALA A 10 -21.26 15.36 30.96
N VAL A 11 -22.53 14.95 30.85
CA VAL A 11 -22.96 13.89 29.91
C VAL A 11 -22.84 14.35 28.46
N PHE A 12 -23.15 15.62 28.15
CA PHE A 12 -22.96 16.18 26.79
C PHE A 12 -21.47 16.29 26.41
N PHE A 13 -20.60 16.69 27.34
CA PHE A 13 -19.15 16.70 27.10
C PHE A 13 -18.56 15.29 26.96
N PHE A 14 -19.06 14.30 27.71
CA PHE A 14 -18.62 12.91 27.55
C PHE A 14 -19.09 12.31 26.22
N ALA A 15 -20.32 12.59 25.80
CA ALA A 15 -20.82 12.16 24.48
C ALA A 15 -20.03 12.81 23.32
N ALA A 16 -19.65 14.09 23.45
CA ALA A 16 -18.83 14.79 22.47
C ALA A 16 -17.36 14.29 22.44
N PHE A 17 -16.84 13.77 23.56
CA PHE A 17 -15.51 13.18 23.62
C PHE A 17 -15.49 11.75 23.07
N VAL A 18 -16.54 10.96 23.32
CA VAL A 18 -16.70 9.62 22.73
C VAL A 18 -17.00 9.69 21.22
N ALA A 19 -17.66 10.75 20.75
CA ALA A 19 -17.86 11.00 19.32
C ALA A 19 -16.58 11.43 18.57
N ASN A 20 -15.53 11.86 19.27
CA ASN A 20 -14.23 12.23 18.70
C ASN A 20 -13.20 11.09 18.73
N ALA A 21 -13.62 9.88 19.09
CA ALA A 21 -12.88 8.65 18.81
C ALA A 21 -13.16 8.11 17.39
N GLY A 22 -13.72 8.95 16.50
CA GLY A 22 -13.74 8.67 15.08
C GLY A 22 -12.31 8.53 14.59
N ASP A 23 -11.95 7.30 14.25
CA ASP A 23 -10.68 6.89 13.65
C ASP A 23 -10.16 7.97 12.69
N PHE A 24 -8.96 8.49 12.96
CA PHE A 24 -8.27 9.40 12.06
C PHE A 24 -7.79 8.63 10.82
N VAL A 25 -8.74 8.25 9.97
CA VAL A 25 -8.42 7.86 8.61
C VAL A 25 -8.27 9.15 7.82
N ASN A 26 -7.09 9.36 7.22
CA ASN A 26 -6.92 10.43 6.26
C ASN A 26 -7.97 10.26 5.14
N PRO A 27 -8.97 11.15 4.99
CA PRO A 27 -10.05 10.96 4.02
C PRO A 27 -9.55 11.00 2.58
N ALA A 28 -8.34 11.52 2.34
CA ALA A 28 -7.69 11.49 1.04
C ALA A 28 -7.13 10.11 0.66
N VAL A 29 -7.02 9.18 1.62
CA VAL A 29 -6.55 7.81 1.36
C VAL A 29 -7.71 6.97 0.82
N PRO A 30 -7.55 6.34 -0.36
CA PRO A 30 -8.60 5.48 -0.92
C PRO A 30 -8.89 4.26 -0.05
N ASP A 31 -10.17 3.89 0.05
CA ASP A 31 -10.65 2.75 0.84
C ASP A 31 -10.09 1.40 0.34
N PHE A 32 -9.62 1.33 -0.91
CA PHE A 32 -9.00 0.15 -1.49
C PHE A 32 -7.52 -0.02 -1.12
N LEU A 33 -6.87 0.99 -0.54
CA LEU A 33 -5.48 0.92 -0.10
C LEU A 33 -5.36 -0.03 1.10
N GLY A 34 -4.32 -0.87 1.09
CA GLY A 34 -3.92 -1.65 2.24
C GLY A 34 -2.44 -1.56 2.56
N THR A 35 -2.16 -1.72 3.85
CA THR A 35 -0.81 -1.88 4.41
C THR A 35 -0.56 -3.35 4.67
N VAL A 36 0.59 -3.85 4.25
CA VAL A 36 1.05 -5.21 4.56
C VAL A 36 1.84 -5.15 5.85
N ILE A 37 1.37 -5.89 6.86
CA ILE A 37 1.98 -5.97 8.19
C ILE A 37 2.36 -7.43 8.47
N VAL A 38 3.56 -7.61 9.00
CA VAL A 38 4.01 -8.86 9.64
C VAL A 38 4.18 -8.61 11.14
N GLU A 39 4.02 -9.65 11.94
CA GLU A 39 4.29 -9.59 13.38
C GLU A 39 5.63 -10.29 13.66
N ILE A 40 6.61 -9.53 14.16
CA ILE A 40 7.93 -10.03 14.57
C ILE A 40 8.05 -9.76 16.06
N ASP A 41 8.28 -10.78 16.89
CA ASP A 41 8.32 -10.65 18.35
C ASP A 41 7.11 -9.90 18.94
N HIS A 42 5.91 -10.20 18.45
CA HIS A 42 4.65 -9.53 18.81
C HIS A 42 4.58 -8.03 18.47
N LYS A 43 5.50 -7.52 17.64
CA LYS A 43 5.50 -6.14 17.16
C LYS A 43 5.02 -6.10 15.71
N PRO A 44 4.01 -5.27 15.40
CA PRO A 44 3.58 -5.08 14.02
C PRO A 44 4.61 -4.25 13.25
N THR A 45 5.11 -4.80 12.16
CA THR A 45 6.05 -4.16 11.24
C THR A 45 5.41 -4.05 9.87
N ALA A 46 5.26 -2.83 9.35
CA ALA A 46 4.85 -2.63 7.97
C ALA A 46 6.01 -2.92 7.03
N VAL A 47 5.75 -3.79 6.05
CA VAL A 47 6.75 -4.26 5.08
C VAL A 47 6.47 -3.74 3.67
N GLY A 48 5.26 -3.24 3.44
CA GLY A 48 4.88 -2.59 2.19
C GLY A 48 3.41 -2.22 2.17
N SER A 49 2.95 -1.90 0.98
CA SER A 49 1.59 -1.46 0.69
C SER A 49 1.00 -2.27 -0.46
N GLY A 50 -0.29 -2.10 -0.71
CA GLY A 50 -1.01 -2.78 -1.79
C GLY A 50 -2.41 -2.24 -1.91
N PHE A 51 -3.21 -2.84 -2.79
CA PHE A 51 -4.57 -2.41 -2.99
C PHE A 51 -5.48 -3.52 -3.49
N LEU A 52 -6.77 -3.35 -3.26
CA LEU A 52 -7.78 -4.31 -3.68
C LEU A 52 -8.22 -4.07 -5.12
N ILE A 53 -8.35 -5.15 -5.87
CA ILE A 53 -9.00 -5.17 -7.19
C ILE A 53 -10.11 -6.22 -7.21
N ALA A 54 -11.06 -6.05 -8.13
CA ALA A 54 -12.04 -7.08 -8.45
C ALA A 54 -11.39 -8.13 -9.37
N ALA A 55 -11.62 -9.41 -9.07
CA ALA A 55 -11.21 -10.55 -9.87
C ALA A 55 -12.43 -11.45 -10.16
N GLU A 56 -12.32 -12.35 -11.14
CA GLU A 56 -13.43 -13.22 -11.55
C GLU A 56 -14.02 -14.06 -10.39
N SER A 57 -13.15 -14.50 -9.47
CA SER A 57 -13.50 -15.32 -8.32
C SER A 57 -13.74 -14.53 -7.02
N GLY A 58 -13.71 -13.19 -7.07
CA GLY A 58 -13.94 -12.33 -5.90
C GLY A 58 -13.07 -11.09 -5.89
N MET A 59 -12.30 -10.91 -4.81
CA MET A 59 -11.35 -9.81 -4.69
C MET A 59 -9.94 -10.33 -4.54
N GLU A 60 -8.99 -9.56 -5.05
CA GLU A 60 -7.56 -9.80 -4.90
C GLU A 60 -6.90 -8.57 -4.32
N PHE A 61 -5.95 -8.79 -3.43
CA PHE A 61 -5.03 -7.76 -3.01
C PHE A 61 -3.76 -7.86 -3.86
N ILE A 62 -3.40 -6.75 -4.47
CA ILE A 62 -2.23 -6.62 -5.32
C ILE A 62 -1.16 -5.88 -4.53
N THR A 63 0.06 -6.42 -4.54
CA THR A 63 1.24 -5.83 -3.91
C THR A 63 2.50 -6.19 -4.70
N ALA A 64 3.64 -5.64 -4.32
CA ALA A 64 4.91 -6.02 -4.92
C ALA A 64 5.35 -7.41 -4.42
N TYR A 65 6.00 -8.19 -5.27
CA TYR A 65 6.44 -9.54 -4.94
C TYR A 65 7.47 -9.51 -3.80
N HIS A 66 8.47 -8.63 -3.87
CA HIS A 66 9.47 -8.45 -2.82
C HIS A 66 8.93 -7.93 -1.48
N VAL A 67 7.68 -7.45 -1.43
CA VAL A 67 7.03 -7.10 -0.15
C VAL A 67 6.61 -8.36 0.60
N ILE A 68 6.33 -9.44 -0.12
CA ILE A 68 5.88 -10.73 0.43
C ILE A 68 6.91 -11.85 0.27
N GLU A 69 7.99 -11.62 -0.46
CA GLU A 69 9.22 -12.41 -0.46
C GLU A 69 10.19 -11.79 0.56
N MET A 70 10.50 -12.53 1.60
CA MET A 70 11.22 -12.11 2.80
C MET A 70 11.93 -13.36 3.29
N ASP A 71 13.25 -13.29 3.35
CA ASP A 71 14.16 -14.44 3.52
C ASP A 71 14.47 -14.75 5.00
N ASP A 72 13.88 -14.00 5.92
CA ASP A 72 14.09 -14.15 7.36
C ASP A 72 13.17 -15.25 7.92
N GLU A 73 13.76 -16.26 8.56
CA GLU A 73 13.05 -17.42 9.13
C GLU A 73 11.97 -17.01 10.13
N ASP A 74 12.21 -15.96 10.94
CA ASP A 74 11.25 -15.46 11.92
C ASP A 74 10.05 -14.79 11.23
N ILE A 75 10.27 -14.19 10.06
CA ILE A 75 9.23 -13.59 9.23
C ILE A 75 8.45 -14.67 8.46
N ILE A 76 9.12 -15.75 8.03
CA ILE A 76 8.50 -16.88 7.31
C ILE A 76 7.46 -17.60 8.18
N ALA A 77 7.70 -17.72 9.49
CA ALA A 77 6.75 -18.33 10.43
C ALA A 77 5.53 -17.44 10.74
N SER A 78 5.59 -16.14 10.46
CA SER A 78 4.54 -15.17 10.80
C SER A 78 3.38 -15.17 9.78
N SER A 79 2.16 -14.93 10.24
CA SER A 79 1.01 -14.70 9.36
C SER A 79 1.02 -13.27 8.85
N LEU A 80 0.98 -13.08 7.52
CA LEU A 80 0.81 -11.77 6.91
C LEU A 80 -0.59 -11.24 7.20
N LYS A 81 -0.68 -9.96 7.57
CA LYS A 81 -1.93 -9.24 7.77
C LYS A 81 -2.02 -8.05 6.83
N ILE A 82 -3.18 -7.89 6.21
CA ILE A 82 -3.50 -6.74 5.38
C ILE A 82 -4.46 -5.85 6.13
N PHE A 83 -4.06 -4.58 6.30
CA PHE A 83 -4.85 -3.54 6.94
C PHE A 83 -5.31 -2.55 5.88
N THR A 84 -6.61 -2.53 5.60
CA THR A 84 -7.26 -1.46 4.82
C THR A 84 -8.10 -0.61 5.75
N LYS A 85 -8.60 0.53 5.26
CA LYS A 85 -9.50 1.39 6.03
C LYS A 85 -10.67 0.65 6.71
N ASN A 86 -11.26 -0.30 5.99
CA ASN A 86 -12.52 -0.92 6.37
C ASN A 86 -12.38 -2.38 6.80
N MET A 87 -11.20 -2.98 6.65
CA MET A 87 -10.99 -4.40 6.99
C MET A 87 -9.55 -4.74 7.36
N VAL A 88 -9.43 -5.75 8.22
CA VAL A 88 -8.19 -6.49 8.49
C VAL A 88 -8.35 -7.93 8.00
N VAL A 89 -7.37 -8.42 7.25
CA VAL A 89 -7.36 -9.78 6.71
C VAL A 89 -6.04 -10.46 7.05
N SER A 90 -6.10 -11.57 7.79
CA SER A 90 -4.95 -12.47 7.94
C SER A 90 -4.91 -13.43 6.75
N ILE A 91 -3.74 -13.57 6.15
CA ILE A 91 -3.57 -14.36 4.93
C ILE A 91 -2.38 -15.31 5.09
N PRO A 92 -2.58 -16.62 4.82
CA PRO A 92 -1.47 -17.54 4.67
C PRO A 92 -0.58 -17.12 3.48
N ARG A 93 0.71 -16.92 3.73
CA ARG A 93 1.69 -16.46 2.72
C ARG A 93 1.74 -17.34 1.46
N LEU A 94 1.44 -18.63 1.60
CA LEU A 94 1.39 -19.61 0.50
C LEU A 94 0.24 -19.38 -0.50
N SER A 95 -0.76 -18.57 -0.16
CA SER A 95 -1.93 -18.34 -1.03
C SER A 95 -1.69 -17.31 -2.14
N ALA A 96 -0.54 -16.62 -2.13
CA ALA A 96 -0.22 -15.60 -3.12
C ALA A 96 0.26 -16.22 -4.44
N ARG A 97 -0.32 -15.80 -5.56
CA ARG A 97 0.24 -16.02 -6.90
C ARG A 97 1.30 -14.94 -7.15
N LYS A 98 2.52 -15.36 -7.46
CA LYS A 98 3.71 -14.51 -7.52
C LYS A 98 4.26 -14.51 -8.94
N ASN A 99 4.59 -13.34 -9.46
CA ASN A 99 5.27 -13.18 -10.74
C ASN A 99 6.59 -12.44 -10.52
N PRO A 100 7.71 -13.17 -10.39
CA PRO A 100 9.02 -12.55 -10.18
C PRO A 100 9.36 -11.61 -11.34
N GLU A 101 9.10 -11.96 -12.60
CA GLU A 101 9.48 -11.13 -13.77
C GLU A 101 8.89 -9.71 -13.76
N SER A 102 7.76 -9.52 -13.08
CA SER A 102 7.09 -8.22 -12.95
C SER A 102 7.14 -7.63 -11.55
N ASP A 103 7.72 -8.36 -10.59
CA ASP A 103 7.66 -8.06 -9.17
C ASP A 103 6.22 -7.86 -8.66
N LEU A 104 5.26 -8.64 -9.18
CA LEU A 104 3.85 -8.58 -8.81
C LEU A 104 3.44 -9.78 -7.95
N ALA A 105 2.60 -9.53 -6.95
CA ALA A 105 1.91 -10.55 -6.18
C ALA A 105 0.41 -10.31 -6.14
N HIS A 106 -0.35 -11.37 -6.41
CA HIS A 106 -1.81 -11.42 -6.33
C HIS A 106 -2.23 -12.31 -5.17
N ILE A 107 -2.98 -11.76 -4.23
CA ILE A 107 -3.39 -12.45 -3.01
C ILE A 107 -4.92 -12.52 -2.98
N PRO A 108 -5.53 -13.72 -3.09
CA PRO A 108 -6.99 -13.85 -3.07
C PRO A 108 -7.55 -13.48 -1.68
N ILE A 109 -8.60 -12.65 -1.66
CA ILE A 109 -9.30 -12.20 -0.46
C ILE A 109 -10.71 -12.77 -0.44
N SER A 110 -10.92 -13.82 0.35
CA SER A 110 -12.22 -14.51 0.44
C SER A 110 -13.17 -13.83 1.44
N GLY A 111 -14.42 -13.60 1.02
CA GLY A 111 -15.57 -13.49 1.94
C GLY A 111 -15.67 -12.24 2.80
N LYS A 112 -15.06 -11.11 2.43
CA LYS A 112 -15.14 -9.86 3.21
C LYS A 112 -16.15 -8.88 2.60
N LYS A 113 -17.25 -8.65 3.32
CA LYS A 113 -18.23 -7.59 3.01
C LYS A 113 -17.62 -6.21 3.34
N GLY A 114 -17.83 -5.22 2.47
CA GLY A 114 -17.45 -3.82 2.71
C GLY A 114 -16.07 -3.40 2.19
N ALA A 115 -15.36 -4.27 1.47
CA ALA A 115 -14.14 -3.85 0.78
C ALA A 115 -14.46 -3.21 -0.58
N THR A 116 -13.72 -2.16 -0.90
CA THR A 116 -13.85 -1.41 -2.15
C THR A 116 -12.74 -1.87 -3.10
N ALA A 117 -13.10 -2.25 -4.32
CA ALA A 117 -12.13 -2.57 -5.36
C ALA A 117 -11.74 -1.31 -6.14
N ALA A 118 -10.46 -1.17 -6.45
CA ALA A 118 -9.96 -0.14 -7.34
C ALA A 118 -10.44 -0.37 -8.78
N HIS A 119 -10.76 0.73 -9.47
CA HIS A 119 -10.86 0.71 -10.92
C HIS A 119 -9.45 0.82 -11.52
N ILE A 120 -9.15 0.03 -12.55
CA ILE A 120 -7.84 0.03 -13.20
C ILE A 120 -7.95 0.74 -14.55
N THR A 121 -7.00 1.61 -14.85
CA THR A 121 -6.91 2.32 -16.14
C THR A 121 -5.46 2.38 -16.63
N THR A 122 -5.24 2.91 -17.83
CA THR A 122 -3.92 3.05 -18.43
C THR A 122 -3.37 4.47 -18.21
N PRO A 123 -2.10 4.64 -17.81
CA PRO A 123 -1.51 5.96 -17.59
C PRO A 123 -1.34 6.72 -18.90
N GLN A 124 -1.39 8.05 -18.81
CA GLN A 124 -1.07 8.95 -19.93
C GLN A 124 0.19 9.78 -19.63
N VAL A 125 1.05 9.98 -20.64
CA VAL A 125 2.23 10.84 -20.47
C VAL A 125 1.80 12.27 -20.11
N GLY A 126 2.45 12.85 -19.10
CA GLY A 126 2.13 14.17 -18.57
C GLY A 126 1.03 14.19 -17.49
N GLU A 127 0.32 13.08 -17.28
CA GLU A 127 -0.68 12.92 -16.22
C GLU A 127 -0.05 13.10 -14.83
N THR A 128 -0.80 13.72 -13.91
CA THR A 128 -0.42 13.80 -12.50
C THR A 128 -1.12 12.70 -11.74
N LEU A 129 -0.34 11.92 -11.01
CA LEU A 129 -0.80 10.80 -10.20
C LEU A 129 -0.46 11.05 -8.74
N THR A 130 -1.11 10.31 -7.86
CA THR A 130 -0.74 10.20 -6.45
C THR A 130 -0.38 8.75 -6.16
N ILE A 131 0.86 8.50 -5.75
CA ILE A 131 1.27 7.18 -5.26
C ILE A 131 0.92 7.12 -3.78
N PHE A 132 0.06 6.17 -3.42
CA PHE A 132 -0.30 5.94 -2.03
C PHE A 132 0.51 4.80 -1.45
N GLY A 133 0.92 4.95 -0.19
CA GLY A 133 1.65 3.92 0.52
C GLY A 133 1.69 4.17 2.01
N THR A 134 2.40 3.32 2.72
CA THR A 134 2.58 3.39 4.17
C THR A 134 4.01 3.77 4.46
N GLY A 135 4.23 4.97 5.03
CA GLY A 135 5.56 5.42 5.42
C GLY A 135 5.79 5.31 6.92
N GLN A 136 7.05 5.13 7.31
CA GLN A 136 7.55 5.38 8.67
C GLN A 136 8.18 6.79 8.66
N THR A 137 7.60 7.77 9.36
CA THR A 137 8.26 9.08 9.54
C THR A 137 8.43 9.36 11.03
N GLU A 138 9.54 10.00 11.42
CA GLU A 138 9.87 10.29 12.84
C GLU A 138 8.80 11.15 13.56
N ALA A 139 7.91 11.81 12.82
CA ALA A 139 6.86 12.69 13.37
C ALA A 139 5.48 12.03 13.52
N SER A 140 5.36 10.76 13.15
CA SER A 140 4.08 10.08 13.05
C SER A 140 3.54 9.69 14.44
N LYS A 141 2.22 9.92 14.66
CA LYS A 141 1.18 9.52 15.70
C LYS A 141 0.26 8.26 15.46
N PHE A 142 0.25 7.15 16.23
CA PHE A 142 -0.27 5.84 15.75
C PHE A 142 -1.75 5.90 15.97
N ARG A 143 -2.46 6.37 14.96
CA ARG A 143 -3.90 6.61 15.02
C ARG A 143 -4.50 6.25 13.68
N GLY A 144 -4.76 4.97 13.52
CA GLY A 144 -5.48 4.39 12.39
C GLY A 144 -5.54 2.87 12.51
N ILE A 145 -6.68 2.29 12.10
CA ILE A 145 -7.09 0.88 11.85
C ILE A 145 -6.48 -0.24 12.73
N ALA A 146 -5.16 -0.29 12.90
CA ALA A 146 -4.48 -1.25 13.74
C ALA A 146 -4.63 -0.95 15.25
N GLN A 147 -4.87 0.30 15.66
CA GLN A 147 -5.06 0.63 17.09
C GLN A 147 -6.30 -0.03 17.70
N SER A 148 -7.42 -0.02 16.96
CA SER A 148 -8.64 -0.70 17.37
C SER A 148 -8.46 -2.22 17.38
N TYR A 149 -7.58 -2.76 16.52
CA TYR A 149 -7.27 -4.18 16.46
C TYR A 149 -6.37 -4.66 17.60
N TYR A 150 -5.26 -3.97 17.90
CA TYR A 150 -4.28 -4.42 18.90
C TYR A 150 -4.63 -4.03 20.33
N GLY A 151 -5.54 -3.08 20.55
CA GLY A 151 -6.05 -2.74 21.90
C GLY A 151 -5.02 -2.08 22.83
N HIS A 152 -3.81 -1.80 22.35
CA HIS A 152 -2.76 -1.07 23.05
C HIS A 152 -2.15 -0.01 22.15
N LYS A 153 -1.45 0.99 22.71
CA LYS A 153 -0.66 1.96 21.95
C LYS A 153 0.62 1.25 21.49
N PRO A 154 0.80 0.93 20.21
CA PRO A 154 2.08 0.39 19.77
C PRO A 154 3.14 1.48 19.78
N VAL A 155 4.39 1.03 19.79
CA VAL A 155 5.59 1.85 20.00
C VAL A 155 5.96 2.68 18.76
N TRP A 156 5.41 2.33 17.58
CA TRP A 156 5.72 2.90 16.28
C TRP A 156 4.45 3.16 15.47
N GLU A 157 4.62 3.81 14.34
CA GLU A 157 3.84 4.98 13.96
C GLU A 157 3.67 5.01 12.44
N LEU A 158 2.62 4.33 11.93
CA LEU A 158 2.44 4.07 10.50
C LEU A 158 1.35 4.94 9.90
N TRP A 159 1.67 5.63 8.80
CA TRP A 159 0.71 6.50 8.11
C TRP A 159 0.56 6.12 6.66
N GLN A 160 -0.71 5.99 6.24
CA GLN A 160 -1.08 5.95 4.85
C GLN A 160 -1.18 7.38 4.30
N TYR A 161 -0.44 7.68 3.24
CA TYR A 161 -0.48 8.98 2.58
C TYR A 161 -0.10 8.87 1.11
N GLY A 162 -0.35 9.95 0.38
CA GLY A 162 -0.07 10.07 -1.05
C GLY A 162 1.13 10.97 -1.32
N VAL A 163 1.96 10.59 -2.30
CA VAL A 163 3.02 11.42 -2.86
C VAL A 163 2.65 11.76 -4.31
N PRO A 164 2.56 13.06 -4.68
CA PRO A 164 2.24 13.45 -6.04
C PRO A 164 3.42 13.21 -6.98
N VAL A 165 3.14 12.58 -8.11
CA VAL A 165 4.11 12.28 -9.18
C VAL A 165 3.56 12.67 -10.54
N ARG A 166 4.44 12.82 -11.53
CA ARG A 166 4.07 13.05 -12.93
C ARG A 166 4.55 11.92 -13.81
N VAL A 167 3.69 11.45 -14.72
CA VAL A 167 4.07 10.47 -15.74
C VAL A 167 5.02 11.10 -16.75
N VAL A 168 6.21 10.51 -16.88
CA VAL A 168 7.26 10.96 -17.80
C VAL A 168 7.27 10.12 -19.07
N ALA A 169 7.07 8.81 -18.95
CA ALA A 169 7.03 7.89 -20.07
C ALA A 169 6.18 6.66 -19.74
N THR A 170 5.54 6.07 -20.75
CA THR A 170 4.73 4.84 -20.65
C THR A 170 5.28 3.77 -21.57
N ASN A 171 5.01 2.49 -21.29
CA ASN A 171 5.43 1.36 -22.11
C ASN A 171 6.96 1.26 -22.34
N VAL A 172 7.74 1.69 -21.34
CA VAL A 172 9.20 1.66 -21.39
C VAL A 172 9.68 0.21 -21.28
N ALA A 173 10.65 -0.18 -22.11
CA ALA A 173 11.21 -1.53 -22.09
C ALA A 173 12.14 -1.74 -20.88
N GLY A 174 12.01 -2.88 -20.22
CA GLY A 174 12.71 -3.26 -18.99
C GLY A 174 14.24 -3.32 -19.10
N CYS A 175 14.81 -3.34 -20.30
CA CYS A 175 16.27 -3.32 -20.50
C CYS A 175 16.95 -2.09 -19.86
N GLU A 176 16.23 -0.95 -19.78
CA GLU A 176 16.73 0.26 -19.11
C GLU A 176 16.76 0.13 -17.57
N ILE A 177 16.00 -0.80 -16.99
CA ILE A 177 15.92 -1.01 -15.53
C ILE A 177 17.20 -1.68 -15.00
N ILE A 178 17.77 -2.61 -15.76
CA ILE A 178 18.87 -3.50 -15.34
C ILE A 178 20.15 -2.72 -14.99
N ILE A 179 20.34 -1.55 -15.60
CA ILE A 179 21.58 -0.77 -15.47
C ILE A 179 21.55 0.12 -14.22
N ASP A 180 20.39 0.67 -13.83
CA ASP A 180 20.32 1.80 -12.90
C ASP A 180 19.55 1.56 -11.58
N LEU A 181 18.97 0.38 -11.35
CA LEU A 181 18.25 0.11 -10.08
C LEU A 181 19.20 -0.01 -8.87
N CYS A 182 18.82 0.63 -7.77
CA CYS A 182 19.59 0.69 -6.51
C CYS A 182 19.29 -0.45 -5.52
N LYS A 183 18.31 -1.31 -5.81
CA LYS A 183 18.03 -2.50 -5.01
C LYS A 183 18.63 -3.72 -5.69
N ASP A 184 19.69 -4.27 -5.12
CA ASP A 184 20.29 -5.52 -5.59
C ASP A 184 19.27 -6.68 -5.65
N GLN A 185 18.23 -6.63 -4.79
CA GLN A 185 17.09 -7.56 -4.81
C GLN A 185 16.23 -7.47 -6.08
N LEU A 186 16.06 -6.27 -6.68
CA LEU A 186 15.32 -6.15 -7.94
C LEU A 186 16.19 -6.57 -9.13
N ARG A 187 17.51 -6.32 -9.06
CA ARG A 187 18.44 -6.76 -10.11
C ARG A 187 18.43 -8.28 -10.29
N SER A 188 18.47 -9.05 -9.20
CA SER A 188 18.41 -10.52 -9.26
C SER A 188 17.08 -11.02 -9.86
N ILE A 189 15.97 -10.31 -9.62
CA ILE A 189 14.65 -10.60 -10.17
C ILE A 189 14.61 -10.40 -11.70
N PHE A 190 15.26 -9.36 -12.22
CA PHE A 190 15.26 -9.03 -13.67
C PHE A 190 16.41 -9.68 -14.47
N HIS A 191 17.24 -10.54 -13.87
CA HIS A 191 18.41 -11.15 -14.52
C HIS A 191 18.10 -12.39 -15.40
N SER A 192 16.84 -12.86 -15.48
CA SER A 192 16.45 -13.92 -16.41
C SER A 192 16.15 -13.33 -17.79
N GLY A 193 16.90 -13.70 -18.82
CA GLY A 193 16.75 -13.23 -20.20
C GLY A 193 15.44 -13.64 -20.90
N VAL A 194 14.29 -13.19 -20.39
CA VAL A 194 12.94 -13.47 -20.90
C VAL A 194 12.11 -12.18 -20.88
N GLN A 195 11.45 -11.90 -22.02
CA GLN A 195 10.44 -10.86 -22.31
C GLN A 195 10.76 -9.41 -21.92
N GLU A 196 10.47 -8.48 -22.86
CA GLU A 196 10.47 -7.05 -22.56
C GLU A 196 9.35 -6.73 -21.55
N PHE A 197 9.70 -6.74 -20.26
CA PHE A 197 8.86 -6.16 -19.23
C PHE A 197 8.58 -4.69 -19.56
N ARG A 198 7.33 -4.25 -19.44
CA ARG A 198 6.90 -2.89 -19.78
C ARG A 198 6.49 -2.14 -18.52
N TYR A 199 7.02 -0.94 -18.36
CA TYR A 199 6.75 -0.11 -17.19
C TYR A 199 6.47 1.35 -17.54
N THR A 200 5.99 2.09 -16.56
CA THR A 200 5.75 3.53 -16.63
C THR A 200 6.76 4.24 -15.74
N LYS A 201 7.44 5.24 -16.29
CA LYS A 201 8.34 6.13 -15.55
C LYS A 201 7.55 7.31 -15.01
N VAL A 202 7.74 7.59 -13.73
CA VAL A 202 7.17 8.77 -13.09
C VAL A 202 8.25 9.55 -12.36
N LYS A 203 8.02 10.84 -12.17
CA LYS A 203 8.92 11.72 -11.43
C LYS A 203 8.19 12.30 -10.24
N SER A 204 8.77 12.19 -9.05
CA SER A 204 8.20 12.80 -7.86
C SER A 204 8.27 14.33 -7.96
N LEU A 205 7.19 14.99 -7.52
CA LEU A 205 7.07 16.45 -7.56
C LEU A 205 7.52 17.14 -6.26
N THR A 206 7.61 16.40 -5.16
CA THR A 206 7.77 17.01 -3.82
C THR A 206 8.91 16.44 -3.00
N GLN A 207 9.18 15.14 -3.08
CA GLN A 207 10.17 14.46 -2.24
C GLN A 207 10.53 13.07 -2.76
N GLU A 208 11.63 12.48 -2.32
CA GLU A 208 11.92 11.07 -2.56
C GLU A 208 10.81 10.17 -2.00
N MET A 209 10.59 9.02 -2.66
CA MET A 209 9.56 8.09 -2.23
C MET A 209 9.96 7.43 -0.89
N PRO A 210 9.11 7.47 0.14
CA PRO A 210 9.40 6.87 1.43
C PRO A 210 9.52 5.34 1.37
N HIS A 211 10.31 4.76 2.29
CA HIS A 211 10.25 3.33 2.54
C HIS A 211 8.84 2.89 2.97
N GLY A 212 8.42 1.71 2.51
CA GLY A 212 7.09 1.14 2.77
C GLY A 212 6.00 1.48 1.74
N PHE A 213 6.30 2.34 0.76
CA PHE A 213 5.41 2.63 -0.36
C PHE A 213 5.36 1.52 -1.41
N SER A 214 6.37 0.65 -1.42
CA SER A 214 6.43 -0.47 -2.37
C SER A 214 5.17 -1.32 -2.30
N GLY A 215 4.66 -1.68 -3.47
CA GLY A 215 3.38 -2.34 -3.68
C GLY A 215 2.18 -1.39 -3.68
N GLY A 216 2.33 -0.12 -3.34
CA GLY A 216 1.24 0.86 -3.28
C GLY A 216 0.66 1.24 -4.65
N PRO A 217 -0.63 1.61 -4.73
CA PRO A 217 -1.27 2.05 -5.98
C PRO A 217 -0.83 3.46 -6.37
N ALA A 218 -0.60 3.67 -7.67
CA ALA A 218 -0.59 4.99 -8.28
C ALA A 218 -1.98 5.32 -8.82
N VAL A 219 -2.55 6.44 -8.37
CA VAL A 219 -3.95 6.81 -8.60
C VAL A 219 -4.04 8.12 -9.37
N ASN A 220 -4.89 8.19 -10.38
CA ASN A 220 -5.13 9.42 -11.13
C ASN A 220 -6.16 10.35 -10.43
N GLN A 221 -6.46 11.48 -11.06
CA GLN A 221 -7.41 12.46 -10.52
C GLN A 221 -8.86 11.95 -10.44
N ASN A 222 -9.19 10.89 -11.18
CA ASN A 222 -10.51 10.24 -11.15
C ASN A 222 -10.62 9.17 -10.04
N GLY A 223 -9.54 8.91 -9.29
CA GLY A 223 -9.52 7.83 -8.30
C GLY A 223 -9.26 6.44 -8.89
N GLU A 224 -8.83 6.37 -10.16
CA GLU A 224 -8.51 5.11 -10.85
C GLU A 224 -7.02 4.78 -10.68
N VAL A 225 -6.72 3.51 -10.45
CA VAL A 225 -5.36 3.00 -10.34
C VAL A 225 -4.77 2.79 -11.73
N VAL A 226 -3.60 3.36 -11.97
CA VAL A 226 -2.89 3.27 -13.26
C VAL A 226 -1.72 2.27 -13.23
N GLY A 227 -1.31 1.85 -12.03
CA GLY A 227 -0.20 0.93 -11.83
C GLY A 227 0.17 0.79 -10.36
N ILE A 228 1.14 -0.09 -10.11
CA ILE A 228 1.70 -0.34 -8.79
C ILE A 228 3.11 0.23 -8.70
N TYR A 229 3.43 0.88 -7.59
CA TYR A 229 4.77 1.35 -7.31
C TYR A 229 5.65 0.21 -6.80
N ILE A 230 6.81 -0.01 -7.44
CA ILE A 230 7.76 -1.07 -7.04
C ILE A 230 9.11 -0.52 -6.55
N GLY A 231 9.41 0.74 -6.86
CA GLY A 231 10.68 1.38 -6.52
C GLY A 231 11.08 2.45 -7.52
N GLY A 232 12.29 2.98 -7.37
CA GLY A 232 12.83 4.00 -8.25
C GLY A 232 14.34 3.90 -8.44
N PHE A 233 14.85 4.77 -9.29
CA PHE A 233 16.25 4.94 -9.63
C PHE A 233 16.87 6.04 -8.77
N THR A 234 17.88 5.70 -7.98
CA THR A 234 18.52 6.63 -7.02
C THR A 234 19.17 7.85 -7.68
N TYR A 235 19.59 7.75 -8.94
CA TYR A 235 20.35 8.80 -9.62
C TYR A 235 19.54 9.72 -10.53
N THR A 236 18.29 9.35 -10.84
CA THR A 236 17.47 10.09 -11.83
C THR A 236 16.20 10.68 -11.23
N ASN A 237 15.97 10.51 -9.91
CA ASN A 237 14.73 10.89 -9.23
C ASN A 237 13.49 10.43 -10.03
N THR A 238 13.59 9.22 -10.57
CA THR A 238 12.57 8.60 -11.41
C THR A 238 12.13 7.33 -10.74
N ASP A 239 10.83 7.20 -10.57
CA ASP A 239 10.15 6.07 -9.97
C ASP A 239 9.50 5.21 -11.06
N ILE A 240 9.26 3.95 -10.73
CA ILE A 240 8.75 2.93 -11.64
C ILE A 240 7.37 2.50 -11.18
N LEU A 241 6.43 2.55 -12.11
CA LEU A 241 5.12 1.94 -11.97
C LEU A 241 4.99 0.74 -12.91
N VAL A 242 4.55 -0.39 -12.36
CA VAL A 242 4.21 -1.58 -13.14
C VAL A 242 2.72 -1.51 -13.49
N PRO A 243 2.33 -1.68 -14.76
CA PRO A 243 0.94 -1.82 -15.12
C PRO A 243 0.34 -3.05 -14.44
N VAL A 244 -0.85 -2.90 -13.86
CA VAL A 244 -1.60 -4.04 -13.34
C VAL A 244 -2.64 -4.41 -14.40
N SER A 245 -2.50 -5.59 -15.01
CA SER A 245 -3.57 -6.14 -15.83
C SER A 245 -4.60 -6.82 -14.93
N ARG A 246 -5.88 -6.73 -15.29
CA ARG A 246 -6.86 -7.69 -14.77
C ARG A 246 -6.42 -9.03 -15.33
N GLY A 247 -6.02 -9.97 -14.46
CA GLY A 247 -5.52 -11.27 -14.89
C GLY A 247 -6.46 -11.87 -15.93
N GLY A 248 -5.92 -12.15 -17.12
CA GLY A 248 -6.69 -12.68 -18.25
C GLY A 248 -6.44 -11.98 -19.59
N GLN A 249 -5.19 -11.98 -20.07
CA GLN A 249 -4.77 -12.30 -21.45
C GLN A 249 -3.27 -12.12 -21.62
#